data_AF-A0A4Y3KR89-F1
#
_entry.id   AF-A0A4Y3KR89-F1
#
_cell.length_a   1.000
_cell.length_b   1.000
_cell.length_c   1.000
_cell.angle_alpha   90.00
_cell.angle_beta   90.00
_cell.angle_gamma   90.00
#
_symmetry.space_group_name_H-M   'P 1'
#
loop_
_entity.id
_entity.type
_entity.pdbx_description
1 polymer ?
#
loop_
_entity_poly.entity_id
_entity_poly.type
_entity_poly.pdbx_seq_one_letter_code
_entity_poly.pdbx_strand_id
1 'polypeptide(L)'
;MDVALPAALDGRHVLALPAGTDLLALARAWFPDAAWERAPVAAPAARPMTGARFRGMVVDDGGAAAPGRLALAAAVIVGPHPLSVDEARAARLRTDGSVDLYALEGESTPQVTAWCVAAARRSGGTLVPAGRTQVVVPDPQAAPGLTLWSPVPMSPGDVLPLVRPAMIGARVAPSELPTPSGTDGPPECAVTAQFEYDGAVTLRSSRGTDVPAVLTTLDWREYGPWAYRVRWHPPDGEDPDSALSAIARQRVAPTIARVTAALWRAAGGTVVDEGGFVVEPAELTRRAVPPR
;
A
#
# COMPACT_ATOMS: atom_id res chain seq x y z
N MET A 1 0.97 25.12 -14.73
CA MET A 1 2.43 25.25 -14.93
C MET A 1 2.98 23.86 -14.79
N ASP A 2 3.32 23.26 -15.92
CA ASP A 2 3.23 21.82 -16.09
C ASP A 2 4.51 21.10 -15.66
N VAL A 3 4.37 19.82 -15.32
CA VAL A 3 5.50 18.93 -15.00
C VAL A 3 6.28 18.62 -16.28
N ALA A 4 7.59 18.87 -16.27
CA ALA A 4 8.47 18.51 -17.37
C ALA A 4 8.99 17.08 -17.18
N LEU A 5 8.43 16.12 -17.91
CA LEU A 5 8.89 14.73 -17.95
C LEU A 5 9.67 14.46 -19.24
N PRO A 6 10.48 13.38 -19.30
CA PRO A 6 11.08 12.93 -20.56
C PRO A 6 10.05 12.80 -21.69
N ALA A 7 10.44 13.16 -22.92
CA ALA A 7 9.54 13.17 -24.08
C ALA A 7 8.88 11.82 -24.37
N ALA A 8 9.53 10.71 -24.01
CA ALA A 8 8.97 9.35 -24.10
C ALA A 8 7.70 9.15 -23.27
N LEU A 9 7.42 10.05 -22.31
CA LEU A 9 6.28 10.02 -21.40
C LEU A 9 5.23 11.10 -21.73
N ASP A 10 5.34 11.76 -22.89
CA ASP A 10 4.38 12.77 -23.34
C ASP A 10 2.98 12.17 -23.56
N GLY A 11 1.98 12.82 -22.98
CA GLY A 11 0.57 12.42 -23.09
C GLY A 11 0.18 11.16 -22.33
N ARG A 12 1.03 10.64 -21.43
CA ARG A 12 0.78 9.40 -20.67
C ARG A 12 0.56 9.67 -19.19
N HIS A 13 -0.27 8.84 -18.55
CA HIS A 13 -0.30 8.79 -17.08
C HIS A 13 0.99 8.16 -16.58
N VAL A 14 1.65 8.80 -15.61
CA VAL A 14 2.94 8.36 -15.08
C VAL A 14 2.84 8.13 -13.59
N LEU A 15 3.25 6.93 -13.17
CA LEU A 15 3.47 6.56 -11.79
C LEU A 15 4.96 6.76 -11.47
N ALA A 16 5.28 7.65 -10.54
CA ALA A 16 6.63 7.87 -10.03
C ALA A 16 6.78 7.16 -8.68
N LEU A 17 7.70 6.21 -8.57
CA LEU A 17 7.98 5.49 -7.33
C LEU A 17 9.43 5.75 -6.91
N PRO A 18 9.78 5.63 -5.61
CA PRO A 18 11.18 5.63 -5.21
C PRO A 18 11.97 4.57 -5.98
N ALA A 19 13.20 4.90 -6.35
CA ALA A 19 14.04 4.02 -7.14
C ALA A 19 14.23 2.65 -6.45
N GLY A 20 14.16 1.57 -7.23
CA GLY A 20 14.31 0.21 -6.71
C GLY A 20 13.06 -0.38 -6.05
N THR A 21 11.91 0.31 -6.12
CA THR A 21 10.63 -0.26 -5.71
C THR A 21 10.30 -1.50 -6.55
N ASP A 22 9.93 -2.62 -5.91
CA ASP A 22 9.51 -3.85 -6.61
C ASP A 22 8.10 -3.68 -7.21
N LEU A 23 8.06 -3.16 -8.44
CA LEU A 23 6.82 -2.93 -9.17
C LEU A 23 6.03 -4.22 -9.42
N LEU A 24 6.72 -5.34 -9.68
CA LEU A 24 6.06 -6.61 -9.97
C LEU A 24 5.31 -7.12 -8.73
N ALA A 25 5.93 -7.02 -7.55
CA ALA A 25 5.26 -7.36 -6.30
C ALA A 25 4.03 -6.48 -6.04
N LEU A 26 4.11 -5.16 -6.29
CA LEU A 26 2.96 -4.26 -6.17
C LEU A 26 1.85 -4.60 -7.17
N ALA A 27 2.20 -4.94 -8.40
CA ALA A 27 1.23 -5.34 -9.43
C ALA A 27 0.52 -6.65 -9.06
N ARG A 28 1.26 -7.67 -8.64
CA ARG A 28 0.72 -8.99 -8.27
C ARG A 28 -0.23 -8.97 -7.08
N ALA A 29 -0.16 -7.94 -6.24
CA ALA A 29 -1.10 -7.75 -5.15
C ALA A 29 -2.55 -7.50 -5.64
N TRP A 30 -2.72 -6.95 -6.84
CA TRP A 30 -4.04 -6.65 -7.44
C TRP A 30 -4.35 -7.49 -8.67
N PHE A 31 -3.30 -7.86 -9.41
CA PHE A 31 -3.37 -8.58 -10.67
C PHE A 31 -2.52 -9.84 -10.55
N PRO A 32 -3.06 -10.97 -10.06
CA PRO A 32 -2.28 -12.19 -9.79
C PRO A 32 -1.44 -12.67 -10.99
N ASP A 33 -1.96 -12.47 -12.21
CA ASP A 33 -1.31 -12.85 -13.47
C ASP A 33 -0.30 -11.82 -13.99
N ALA A 34 -0.03 -10.73 -13.24
CA ALA A 34 0.93 -9.71 -13.66
C ALA A 34 2.33 -10.31 -13.87
N ALA A 35 2.89 -10.02 -15.04
CA ALA A 35 4.17 -10.55 -15.49
C ALA A 35 4.87 -9.59 -16.45
N TRP A 36 6.20 -9.63 -16.43
CA TRP A 36 7.01 -8.89 -17.40
C TRP A 36 6.89 -9.57 -18.77
N GLU A 37 6.30 -8.88 -19.75
CA GLU A 37 6.43 -9.24 -21.17
C GLU A 37 7.89 -9.06 -21.62
N ARG A 38 8.53 -8.03 -21.07
CA ARG A 38 9.94 -7.74 -21.22
C ARG A 38 10.47 -7.19 -19.91
N ALA A 39 11.44 -7.86 -19.30
CA ALA A 39 12.07 -7.35 -18.10
C ALA A 39 12.89 -6.08 -18.42
N PRO A 40 12.95 -5.11 -17.49
CA PRO A 40 13.80 -3.95 -17.66
C PRO A 40 15.28 -4.34 -17.64
N VAL A 41 16.08 -3.67 -18.47
CA VAL A 41 17.54 -3.83 -18.49
C VAL A 41 18.15 -2.57 -17.91
N ALA A 42 18.80 -2.70 -16.77
CA ALA A 42 19.57 -1.61 -16.18
C ALA A 42 20.83 -1.36 -17.02
N ALA A 43 21.21 -0.09 -17.18
CA ALA A 43 22.53 0.23 -17.70
C ALA A 43 23.59 -0.35 -16.75
N PRO A 44 24.69 -0.91 -17.27
CA PRO A 44 25.80 -1.31 -16.43
C PRO A 44 26.29 -0.10 -15.64
N ALA A 45 26.52 -0.28 -14.34
CA ALA A 45 27.05 0.78 -13.51
C ALA A 45 28.42 1.21 -14.09
N ALA A 46 28.55 2.50 -14.39
CA ALA A 46 29.80 3.12 -14.80
C ALA A 46 30.94 2.73 -13.83
N ARG A 47 31.87 1.89 -14.31
CA ARG A 47 33.03 1.48 -13.51
C ARG A 47 34.12 2.54 -13.66
N PRO A 48 34.56 3.19 -12.56
CA PRO A 48 35.67 4.12 -12.64
C PRO A 48 36.94 3.36 -13.03
N MET A 49 37.61 3.78 -14.11
CA MET A 49 38.87 3.18 -14.51
C MET A 49 39.93 3.44 -13.45
N THR A 50 40.61 2.38 -13.00
CA THR A 50 41.66 2.48 -12.00
C THR A 50 43.02 2.67 -12.68
N GLY A 51 43.72 3.77 -12.35
CA GLY A 51 45.10 4.03 -12.80
C GLY A 51 45.38 5.50 -13.08
N ALA A 52 46.62 5.95 -12.85
CA ALA A 52 47.03 7.36 -13.01
C ALA A 52 46.80 7.94 -14.42
N ARG A 53 46.73 7.06 -15.43
CA ARG A 53 46.48 7.37 -16.85
C ARG A 53 45.00 7.45 -17.24
N PHE A 54 44.08 7.11 -16.33
CA PHE A 54 42.63 7.11 -16.58
C PHE A 54 41.84 7.96 -15.57
N ARG A 55 42.52 8.91 -14.90
CA ARG A 55 41.87 9.86 -13.99
C ARG A 55 40.79 10.64 -14.75
N GLY A 56 39.53 10.40 -14.42
CA GLY A 56 38.37 11.06 -15.03
C GLY A 56 37.75 10.33 -16.23
N MET A 57 38.26 9.16 -16.64
CA MET A 57 37.64 8.34 -17.67
C MET A 57 36.69 7.31 -17.06
N VAL A 58 35.44 7.35 -17.52
CA VAL A 58 34.40 6.34 -17.25
C VAL A 58 34.30 5.47 -18.50
N VAL A 59 34.40 4.15 -18.36
CA VAL A 59 34.04 3.25 -19.46
C VAL A 59 32.53 3.15 -19.47
N ASP A 60 31.93 3.62 -20.57
CA ASP A 60 30.54 3.32 -20.89
C ASP A 60 30.52 1.95 -21.58
N ASP A 61 30.20 0.91 -20.81
CA ASP A 61 30.11 -0.47 -21.29
C ASP A 61 28.84 -0.68 -22.14
N GLY A 62 28.50 0.24 -23.06
CA GLY A 62 27.64 0.09 -24.25
C GLY A 62 26.25 -0.55 -24.14
N GLY A 63 25.82 -1.03 -22.98
CA GLY A 63 24.54 -1.65 -22.73
C GLY A 63 23.50 -0.57 -22.50
N ALA A 64 22.76 -0.20 -23.54
CA ALA A 64 21.69 0.78 -23.42
C ALA A 64 20.64 0.26 -22.41
N ALA A 65 20.38 1.04 -21.36
CA ALA A 65 19.24 0.78 -20.49
C ALA A 65 17.96 0.75 -21.33
N ALA A 66 17.13 -0.26 -21.09
CA ALA A 66 15.87 -0.43 -21.81
C ALA A 66 14.71 -0.57 -20.82
N PRO A 67 13.62 0.20 -20.99
CA PRO A 67 12.46 0.05 -20.15
C PRO A 67 11.81 -1.32 -20.37
N GLY A 68 11.40 -1.93 -19.28
CA GLY A 68 10.58 -3.13 -19.27
C GLY A 68 9.12 -2.81 -19.63
N ARG A 69 8.37 -3.87 -19.88
CA ARG A 69 6.92 -3.86 -20.12
C ARG A 69 6.26 -4.87 -19.20
N LEU A 70 5.48 -4.37 -18.25
CA LEU A 70 4.75 -5.18 -17.28
C LEU A 70 3.28 -5.22 -17.67
N ALA A 71 2.77 -6.40 -18.00
CA ALA A 71 1.36 -6.58 -18.32
C ALA A 71 0.51 -6.56 -17.03
N LEU A 72 -0.56 -5.77 -17.05
CA LEU A 72 -1.57 -5.65 -16.01
C LEU A 72 -2.96 -5.85 -16.62
N ALA A 73 -3.51 -7.06 -16.64
CA ALA A 73 -4.84 -7.31 -17.21
C ALA A 73 -5.07 -6.62 -18.59
N ALA A 74 -5.77 -5.46 -18.62
CA ALA A 74 -6.05 -4.67 -19.83
C ALA A 74 -5.07 -3.51 -20.13
N ALA A 75 -4.01 -3.34 -19.34
CA ALA A 75 -3.03 -2.27 -19.46
C ALA A 75 -1.59 -2.78 -19.39
N VAL A 76 -0.64 -1.94 -19.78
CA VAL A 76 0.80 -2.22 -19.67
C VAL A 76 1.51 -1.07 -18.99
N ILE A 77 2.37 -1.38 -18.03
CA ILE A 77 3.26 -0.40 -17.40
C ILE A 77 4.63 -0.48 -18.06
N VAL A 78 5.12 0.66 -18.56
CA VAL A 78 6.40 0.78 -19.25
C VAL A 78 7.38 1.59 -18.39
N GLY A 79 8.52 0.98 -18.08
CA GLY A 79 9.55 1.56 -17.22
C GLY A 79 10.48 0.49 -16.66
N PRO A 80 11.41 0.84 -15.77
CA PRO A 80 11.60 2.16 -15.19
C PRO A 80 12.27 3.13 -16.17
N HIS A 81 11.91 4.41 -16.07
CA HIS A 81 12.70 5.52 -16.57
C HIS A 81 13.30 6.25 -15.36
N PRO A 82 14.57 5.96 -15.01
CA PRO A 82 15.17 6.48 -13.79
C PRO A 82 15.39 8.00 -13.91
N LEU A 83 15.11 8.72 -12.83
CA LEU A 83 15.49 10.12 -12.64
C LEU A 83 16.34 10.25 -11.39
N SER A 84 17.44 11.00 -11.53
CA SER A 84 18.23 11.48 -10.40
C SER A 84 17.41 12.45 -9.52
N VAL A 85 17.91 12.70 -8.32
CA VAL A 85 17.29 13.66 -7.38
C VAL A 85 17.14 15.04 -8.01
N ASP A 86 18.15 15.50 -8.76
CA ASP A 86 18.15 16.83 -9.37
C ASP A 86 17.17 16.90 -10.55
N GLU A 87 17.07 15.85 -11.37
CA GLU A 87 16.07 15.76 -12.44
C GLU A 87 14.65 15.69 -11.89
N ALA A 88 14.42 14.91 -10.82
CA ALA A 88 13.12 14.82 -10.17
C ALA A 88 12.70 16.17 -9.57
N ARG A 89 13.64 16.91 -8.95
CA ARG A 89 13.42 18.27 -8.44
C ARG A 89 13.14 19.26 -9.57
N ALA A 90 13.87 19.19 -10.67
CA ALA A 90 13.64 20.02 -11.86
C ALA A 90 12.26 19.75 -12.48
N ALA A 91 11.83 18.49 -12.49
CA ALA A 91 10.50 18.06 -12.88
C ALA A 91 9.41 18.39 -11.83
N ARG A 92 9.80 18.89 -10.65
CA ARG A 92 8.92 19.26 -9.51
C ARG A 92 8.14 18.08 -8.94
N LEU A 93 8.71 16.88 -9.01
CA LEU A 93 8.20 15.71 -8.31
C LEU A 93 8.54 15.83 -6.83
N ARG A 94 7.57 15.56 -5.95
CA ARG A 94 7.77 15.55 -4.50
C ARG A 94 8.30 14.18 -4.09
N THR A 95 9.63 14.06 -4.03
CA THR A 95 10.34 12.84 -3.63
C THR A 95 11.55 13.19 -2.76
N ASP A 96 11.88 12.31 -1.82
CA ASP A 96 13.04 12.45 -0.94
C ASP A 96 14.33 11.84 -1.55
N GLY A 97 14.24 11.26 -2.75
CA GLY A 97 15.35 10.57 -3.40
C GLY A 97 15.18 10.38 -4.92
N SER A 98 16.04 9.54 -5.51
CA SER A 98 15.91 9.13 -6.91
C SER A 98 14.59 8.38 -7.12
N VAL A 99 13.99 8.55 -8.30
CA VAL A 99 12.70 7.97 -8.63
C VAL A 99 12.76 7.23 -9.95
N ASP A 100 11.96 6.18 -10.04
CA ASP A 100 11.69 5.47 -11.28
C ASP A 100 10.31 5.89 -11.79
N LEU A 101 10.26 6.38 -13.04
CA LEU A 101 9.00 6.70 -13.70
C LEU A 101 8.48 5.51 -14.50
N TYR A 102 7.17 5.31 -14.42
CA TYR A 102 6.45 4.22 -15.07
C TYR A 102 5.25 4.78 -15.83
N ALA A 103 5.27 4.69 -17.15
CA ALA A 103 4.16 5.12 -18.00
C ALA A 103 3.09 4.03 -18.11
N LEU A 104 1.84 4.44 -17.97
CA LEU A 104 0.69 3.61 -18.29
C LEU A 104 0.39 3.67 -19.80
N GLU A 105 0.34 2.49 -20.44
CA GLU A 105 -0.14 2.27 -21.79
C GLU A 105 -1.44 1.45 -21.76
N GLY A 106 -2.37 1.73 -22.67
CA GLY A 106 -3.66 1.03 -22.76
C GLY A 106 -4.78 1.74 -22.01
N GLU A 107 -5.80 0.98 -21.62
CA GLU A 107 -7.01 1.51 -20.99
C GLU A 107 -6.80 1.75 -19.50
N SER A 108 -7.04 2.98 -19.04
CA SER A 108 -6.99 3.34 -17.61
C SER A 108 -8.30 2.96 -16.93
N THR A 109 -8.53 1.67 -16.73
CA THR A 109 -9.71 1.18 -15.99
C THR A 109 -9.73 1.71 -14.55
N PRO A 110 -10.90 1.75 -13.88
CA PRO A 110 -10.98 2.16 -12.48
C PRO A 110 -10.07 1.32 -11.56
N GLN A 111 -9.93 0.01 -11.84
CA GLN A 111 -9.07 -0.89 -11.07
C GLN A 111 -7.58 -0.54 -11.23
N VAL A 112 -7.11 -0.27 -12.45
CA VAL A 112 -5.72 0.15 -12.70
C VAL A 112 -5.44 1.51 -12.06
N THR A 113 -6.39 2.44 -12.15
CA THR A 113 -6.27 3.76 -11.54
C THR A 113 -6.18 3.66 -10.01
N ALA A 114 -7.06 2.85 -9.39
CA ALA A 114 -7.05 2.62 -7.95
C ALA A 114 -5.76 1.90 -7.49
N TRP A 115 -5.26 0.93 -8.27
CA TRP A 115 -3.97 0.29 -8.03
C TRP A 115 -2.81 1.30 -8.07
N CYS A 116 -2.76 2.15 -9.08
CA CYS A 116 -1.76 3.22 -9.21
C CYS A 116 -1.72 4.12 -7.97
N VAL A 117 -2.88 4.53 -7.46
CA VAL A 117 -3.01 5.33 -6.24
C VAL A 117 -2.53 4.55 -5.02
N ALA A 118 -2.92 3.28 -4.89
CA ALA A 118 -2.52 2.43 -3.78
C ALA A 118 -1.01 2.17 -3.77
N ALA A 119 -0.41 1.88 -4.94
CA ALA A 119 1.02 1.65 -5.13
C ALA A 119 1.85 2.90 -4.81
N ALA A 120 1.44 4.06 -5.31
CA ALA A 120 2.04 5.34 -4.96
C ALA A 120 1.95 5.59 -3.46
N ARG A 121 0.76 5.46 -2.86
CA ARG A 121 0.56 5.66 -1.42
C ARG A 121 1.46 4.76 -0.57
N ARG A 122 1.52 3.47 -0.90
CA ARG A 122 2.32 2.48 -0.15
C ARG A 122 3.81 2.77 -0.21
N SER A 123 4.27 3.22 -1.37
CA SER A 123 5.71 3.40 -1.63
C SER A 123 6.18 4.83 -1.34
N GLY A 124 5.29 5.77 -1.00
CA GLY A 124 5.63 7.20 -0.95
C GLY A 124 5.86 7.81 -2.34
N GLY A 125 5.27 7.20 -3.37
CA GLY A 125 5.30 7.65 -4.75
C GLY A 125 4.26 8.72 -5.07
N THR A 126 4.18 9.08 -6.34
CA THR A 126 3.39 10.18 -6.88
C THR A 126 2.80 9.81 -8.23
N LEU A 127 1.65 10.38 -8.56
CA LEU A 127 0.98 10.21 -9.85
C LEU A 127 0.98 11.51 -10.65
N VAL A 128 1.33 11.43 -11.93
CA VAL A 128 1.26 12.53 -12.89
C VAL A 128 0.24 12.14 -13.96
N PRO A 129 -0.92 12.81 -14.03
CA PRO A 129 -1.91 12.57 -15.08
C PRO A 129 -1.38 12.92 -16.47
N ALA A 130 -1.92 12.30 -17.51
CA ALA A 130 -1.54 12.55 -18.91
C ALA A 130 -1.59 14.03 -19.31
N GLY A 131 -2.57 14.78 -18.81
CA GLY A 131 -2.71 16.21 -19.06
C GLY A 131 -1.71 17.10 -18.31
N ARG A 132 -0.90 16.55 -17.39
CA ARG A 132 0.13 17.25 -16.60
C ARG A 132 -0.36 18.46 -15.80
N THR A 133 -1.66 18.56 -15.59
CA THR A 133 -2.30 19.71 -14.93
C THR A 133 -2.08 19.72 -13.43
N GLN A 134 -2.08 18.55 -12.78
CA GLN A 134 -1.91 18.43 -11.33
C GLN A 134 -1.20 17.13 -10.96
N VAL A 135 -0.08 17.26 -10.25
CA VAL A 135 0.60 16.15 -9.60
C VAL A 135 -0.22 15.71 -8.39
N VAL A 136 -0.56 14.42 -8.33
CA VAL A 136 -1.29 13.81 -7.22
C VAL A 136 -0.29 13.08 -6.34
N VAL A 137 -0.16 13.53 -5.09
CA VAL A 137 0.64 12.86 -4.06
C VAL A 137 -0.34 12.24 -3.07
N PRO A 138 -0.58 10.91 -3.13
CA PRO A 138 -1.47 10.26 -2.19
C PRO A 138 -0.95 10.41 -0.75
N ASP A 139 -1.83 10.75 0.19
CA ASP A 139 -1.47 10.77 1.61
C ASP A 139 -1.13 9.32 2.07
N PRO A 140 0.11 9.04 2.52
CA PRO A 140 0.51 7.71 2.98
C PRO A 140 -0.33 7.20 4.16
N GLN A 141 -0.94 8.10 4.94
CA GLN A 141 -1.79 7.78 6.07
C GLN A 141 -3.29 7.80 5.71
N ALA A 142 -3.65 7.92 4.43
CA ALA A 142 -5.04 8.02 4.01
C ALA A 142 -5.91 6.82 4.42
N ALA A 143 -5.29 5.64 4.51
CA ALA A 143 -5.97 4.38 4.76
C ALA A 143 -5.18 3.54 5.78
N PRO A 144 -5.24 3.90 7.08
CA PRO A 144 -4.44 3.27 8.12
C PRO A 144 -5.00 1.92 8.56
N GLY A 145 -6.16 1.51 8.04
CA GLY A 145 -6.82 0.27 8.39
C GLY A 145 -6.03 -0.97 7.98
N LEU A 146 -6.23 -2.02 8.74
CA LEU A 146 -5.61 -3.33 8.53
C LEU A 146 -6.66 -4.43 8.63
N THR A 147 -6.46 -5.50 7.89
CA THR A 147 -7.30 -6.69 7.94
C THR A 147 -6.42 -7.89 8.23
N LEU A 148 -6.64 -8.56 9.36
CA LEU A 148 -6.06 -9.87 9.58
C LEU A 148 -6.98 -10.93 8.98
N TRP A 149 -6.45 -11.71 8.06
CA TRP A 149 -7.05 -12.95 7.59
C TRP A 149 -6.44 -14.10 8.37
N SER A 150 -7.26 -14.86 9.11
CA SER A 150 -6.80 -16.03 9.86
C SER A 150 -7.66 -17.28 9.63
N PRO A 151 -7.07 -18.49 9.70
CA PRO A 151 -7.84 -19.74 9.79
C PRO A 151 -8.51 -19.95 11.15
N VAL A 152 -8.13 -19.18 12.17
CA VAL A 152 -8.60 -19.36 13.55
C VAL A 152 -9.79 -18.44 13.83
N PRO A 153 -11.01 -18.98 14.03
CA PRO A 153 -12.12 -18.21 14.56
C PRO A 153 -11.88 -17.82 16.02
N MET A 154 -12.17 -16.57 16.38
CA MET A 154 -12.11 -16.06 17.75
C MET A 154 -13.49 -15.58 18.16
N SER A 155 -13.90 -15.93 19.38
CA SER A 155 -15.15 -15.41 19.94
C SER A 155 -14.98 -13.96 20.40
N PRO A 156 -16.08 -13.20 20.60
CA PRO A 156 -15.99 -11.86 21.16
C PRO A 156 -15.30 -11.81 22.53
N GLY A 157 -15.44 -12.88 23.31
CA GLY A 157 -14.79 -13.05 24.62
C GLY A 157 -13.27 -13.23 24.53
N ASP A 158 -12.76 -13.78 23.43
CA ASP A 158 -11.32 -13.95 23.19
C ASP A 158 -10.70 -12.68 22.60
N VAL A 159 -11.46 -11.99 21.73
CA VAL A 159 -11.00 -10.76 21.06
C VAL A 159 -10.84 -9.60 22.04
N LEU A 160 -11.84 -9.39 22.92
CA LEU A 160 -11.86 -8.20 23.78
C LEU A 160 -10.62 -8.07 24.70
N PRO A 161 -10.16 -9.13 25.40
CA PRO A 161 -8.94 -9.07 26.20
C PRO A 161 -7.68 -8.71 25.41
N LEU A 162 -7.59 -9.15 24.14
CA LEU A 162 -6.42 -8.90 23.29
C LEU A 162 -6.32 -7.43 22.86
N VAL A 163 -7.45 -6.77 22.60
CA VAL A 163 -7.48 -5.41 22.04
C VAL A 163 -7.57 -4.31 23.08
N ARG A 164 -8.09 -4.64 24.29
CA ARG A 164 -8.24 -3.69 25.41
C ARG A 164 -6.99 -2.87 25.74
N PRO A 165 -5.77 -3.43 25.76
CA PRO A 165 -4.57 -2.64 26.06
C PRO A 165 -4.32 -1.50 25.08
N ALA A 166 -4.73 -1.63 23.81
CA ALA A 166 -4.56 -0.61 22.79
C ALA A 166 -5.83 0.24 22.57
N MET A 167 -7.01 -0.30 22.89
CA MET A 167 -8.32 0.35 22.73
C MET A 167 -8.94 0.64 24.10
N ILE A 168 -8.37 1.63 24.81
CA ILE A 168 -8.87 2.02 26.13
C ILE A 168 -10.33 2.47 26.01
N GLY A 169 -11.20 1.94 26.86
CA GLY A 169 -12.64 2.26 26.81
C GLY A 169 -13.41 1.52 25.73
N ALA A 170 -12.83 0.52 25.06
CA ALA A 170 -13.53 -0.31 24.07
C ALA A 170 -14.85 -0.88 24.61
N ARG A 171 -15.90 -0.81 23.79
CA ARG A 171 -17.21 -1.44 24.01
C ARG A 171 -17.45 -2.47 22.92
N VAL A 172 -18.07 -3.58 23.29
CA VAL A 172 -18.49 -4.62 22.34
C VAL A 172 -19.93 -4.34 21.96
N ALA A 173 -20.19 -4.27 20.66
CA ALA A 173 -21.53 -4.25 20.11
C ALA A 173 -21.74 -5.53 19.27
N PRO A 174 -22.94 -6.15 19.30
CA PRO A 174 -23.32 -7.14 18.30
C PRO A 174 -23.17 -6.53 16.91
N SER A 175 -22.75 -7.31 15.91
CA SER A 175 -22.80 -6.82 14.53
C SER A 175 -24.27 -6.52 14.16
N GLU A 176 -24.52 -5.35 13.59
CA GLU A 176 -25.87 -4.96 13.12
C GLU A 176 -26.35 -5.79 11.91
N LEU A 177 -25.42 -6.44 11.21
CA LEU A 177 -25.74 -7.34 10.11
C LEU A 177 -26.09 -8.73 10.66
N PRO A 178 -27.26 -9.28 10.31
CA PRO A 178 -27.65 -10.60 10.78
C PRO A 178 -26.63 -11.64 10.30
N THR A 179 -26.11 -12.43 11.24
CA THR A 179 -25.26 -13.58 10.88
C THR A 179 -26.11 -14.53 10.04
N PRO A 180 -25.72 -14.85 8.78
CA PRO A 180 -26.50 -15.73 7.94
C PRO A 180 -26.65 -17.10 8.62
N SER A 181 -27.89 -17.56 8.71
CA SER A 181 -28.24 -18.83 9.33
C SER A 181 -27.49 -19.99 8.64
N GLY A 182 -26.84 -20.85 9.42
CA GLY A 182 -26.06 -22.00 8.89
C GLY A 182 -24.56 -21.74 8.69
N THR A 183 -24.01 -20.64 9.22
CA THR A 183 -22.56 -20.41 9.23
C THR A 183 -21.92 -21.19 10.38
N ASP A 184 -21.04 -22.15 10.08
CA ASP A 184 -20.16 -22.76 11.10
C ASP A 184 -19.14 -21.72 11.58
N GLY A 185 -19.26 -21.28 12.83
CA GLY A 185 -18.34 -20.33 13.46
C GLY A 185 -18.94 -19.43 14.55
N PRO A 186 -18.10 -18.64 15.24
CA PRO A 186 -18.58 -17.62 16.17
C PRO A 186 -19.41 -16.54 15.45
N PRO A 187 -20.36 -15.91 16.16
CA PRO A 187 -21.14 -14.81 15.60
C PRO A 187 -20.24 -13.61 15.26
N GLU A 188 -20.63 -12.84 14.25
CA GLU A 188 -19.95 -11.59 13.92
C GLU A 188 -20.04 -10.61 15.09
N CYS A 189 -18.93 -9.93 15.38
CA CYS A 189 -18.88 -8.93 16.45
C CYS A 189 -18.13 -7.67 16.04
N ALA A 190 -18.51 -6.55 16.64
CA ALA A 190 -17.81 -5.29 16.54
C ALA A 190 -17.29 -4.87 17.93
N VAL A 191 -16.03 -4.42 17.99
CA VAL A 191 -15.42 -3.82 19.16
C VAL A 191 -15.00 -2.40 18.77
N THR A 192 -15.54 -1.40 19.46
CA THR A 192 -15.31 0.01 19.12
C THR A 192 -14.72 0.76 20.31
N ALA A 193 -13.70 1.56 20.07
CA ALA A 193 -13.19 2.54 21.02
C ALA A 193 -13.30 3.95 20.43
N GLN A 194 -13.81 4.87 21.24
CA GLN A 194 -13.97 6.28 20.89
C GLN A 194 -12.82 7.09 21.48
N PHE A 195 -12.28 8.00 20.68
CA PHE A 195 -11.26 8.97 21.03
C PHE A 195 -11.81 10.36 20.79
N GLU A 196 -11.79 11.22 21.82
CA GLU A 196 -12.45 12.53 21.81
C GLU A 196 -12.07 13.41 20.61
N TYR A 197 -10.78 13.41 20.24
CA TYR A 197 -10.24 14.23 19.16
C TYR A 197 -9.84 13.44 17.92
N ASP A 198 -9.86 12.11 18.02
CA ASP A 198 -9.32 11.22 16.99
C ASP A 198 -10.37 10.29 16.40
N GLY A 199 -11.66 10.47 16.72
CA GLY A 199 -12.74 9.67 16.15
C GLY A 199 -12.81 8.26 16.74
N ALA A 200 -13.15 7.26 15.94
CA ALA A 200 -13.37 5.89 16.42
C ALA A 200 -12.42 4.89 15.77
N VAL A 201 -12.01 3.87 16.52
CA VAL A 201 -11.42 2.64 15.97
C VAL A 201 -12.39 1.50 16.16
N THR A 202 -12.75 0.84 15.07
CA THR A 202 -13.66 -0.32 15.05
C THR A 202 -12.90 -1.55 14.58
N LEU A 203 -12.94 -2.61 15.39
CA LEU A 203 -12.59 -3.96 14.98
C LEU A 203 -13.86 -4.74 14.68
N ARG A 204 -14.00 -5.27 13.46
CA ARG A 204 -15.08 -6.17 13.08
C ARG A 204 -14.53 -7.57 12.77
N SER A 205 -15.12 -8.59 13.39
CA SER A 205 -14.90 -10.00 13.03
C SER A 205 -16.03 -10.48 12.12
N SER A 206 -15.67 -11.12 11.02
CA SER A 206 -16.61 -11.69 10.05
C SER A 206 -15.96 -12.83 9.30
N ARG A 207 -16.77 -13.75 8.77
CA ARG A 207 -16.29 -14.69 7.76
C ARG A 207 -16.24 -13.97 6.41
N GLY A 208 -15.05 -13.86 5.83
CA GLY A 208 -14.84 -13.16 4.57
C GLY A 208 -15.34 -13.98 3.39
N THR A 209 -16.19 -13.37 2.56
CA THR A 209 -16.60 -13.91 1.25
C THR A 209 -15.82 -13.29 0.11
N ASP A 210 -15.35 -12.05 0.29
CA ASP A 210 -14.54 -11.30 -0.67
C ASP A 210 -13.09 -11.22 -0.19
N VAL A 211 -12.23 -12.04 -0.79
CA VAL A 211 -10.84 -12.24 -0.40
C VAL A 211 -9.95 -11.37 -1.30
N PRO A 212 -9.09 -10.49 -0.73
CA PRO A 212 -8.15 -9.68 -1.50
C PRO A 212 -7.31 -10.50 -2.48
N ALA A 213 -7.12 -9.98 -3.69
CA ALA A 213 -6.41 -10.67 -4.77
C ALA A 213 -5.00 -11.16 -4.34
N VAL A 214 -4.27 -10.37 -3.54
CA VAL A 214 -2.95 -10.77 -3.03
C VAL A 214 -2.95 -12.11 -2.27
N LEU A 215 -4.04 -12.45 -1.57
CA LEU A 215 -4.14 -13.69 -0.81
C LEU A 215 -4.36 -14.91 -1.71
N THR A 216 -4.83 -14.73 -2.94
CA THR A 216 -4.97 -15.83 -3.92
C THR A 216 -3.61 -16.38 -4.36
N THR A 217 -2.53 -15.65 -4.08
CA THR A 217 -1.15 -16.08 -4.34
C THR A 217 -0.56 -16.94 -3.21
N LEU A 218 -1.27 -17.08 -2.09
CA LEU A 218 -0.85 -17.82 -0.90
C LEU A 218 -1.66 -19.12 -0.75
N ASP A 219 -1.16 -20.06 0.05
CA ASP A 219 -1.98 -21.21 0.45
C ASP A 219 -3.15 -20.71 1.31
N TRP A 220 -4.37 -21.16 0.99
CA TRP A 220 -5.57 -20.76 1.73
C TRP A 220 -5.52 -21.09 3.22
N ARG A 221 -4.70 -22.06 3.63
CA ARG A 221 -4.48 -22.42 5.04
C ARG A 221 -3.71 -21.35 5.80
N GLU A 222 -2.93 -20.52 5.10
CA GLU A 222 -2.14 -19.46 5.71
C GLU A 222 -3.01 -18.27 6.11
N TYR A 223 -4.07 -17.96 5.35
CA TYR A 223 -4.93 -16.80 5.63
C TYR A 223 -6.34 -17.17 6.09
N GLY A 224 -6.88 -18.33 5.70
CA GLY A 224 -8.19 -18.81 6.14
C GLY A 224 -9.39 -17.88 5.88
N PRO A 225 -10.59 -18.28 6.32
CA PRO A 225 -11.82 -17.58 5.96
C PRO A 225 -12.21 -16.44 6.92
N TRP A 226 -11.52 -16.24 8.04
CA TRP A 226 -11.91 -15.25 9.04
C TRP A 226 -11.17 -13.93 8.85
N ALA A 227 -11.94 -12.86 8.67
CA ALA A 227 -11.43 -11.50 8.51
C ALA A 227 -11.70 -10.67 9.77
N TYR A 228 -10.63 -10.19 10.39
CA TYR A 228 -10.63 -9.23 11.49
C TYR A 228 -10.21 -7.86 10.95
N ARG A 229 -11.20 -7.03 10.61
CA ARG A 229 -10.99 -5.71 10.01
C ARG A 229 -10.90 -4.65 11.10
N VAL A 230 -9.75 -4.00 11.20
CA VAL A 230 -9.54 -2.83 12.06
C VAL A 230 -9.58 -1.59 11.19
N ARG A 231 -10.52 -0.68 11.48
CA ARG A 231 -10.77 0.54 10.71
C ARG A 231 -10.85 1.75 11.62
N TRP A 232 -10.46 2.88 11.07
CA TRP A 232 -10.63 4.19 11.67
C TRP A 232 -11.85 4.88 11.06
N HIS A 233 -12.57 5.64 11.87
CA HIS A 233 -13.65 6.53 11.45
C HIS A 233 -13.37 7.94 11.98
N PRO A 234 -13.57 8.98 11.15
CA PRO A 234 -13.39 10.36 11.58
C PRO A 234 -14.34 10.72 12.73
N PRO A 235 -14.01 11.75 13.53
CA PRO A 235 -14.97 12.35 14.46
C PRO A 235 -16.28 12.74 13.76
N ASP A 236 -17.38 12.71 14.50
CA ASP A 236 -18.70 13.02 13.95
C ASP A 236 -18.73 14.40 13.28
N GLY A 237 -19.18 14.44 12.01
CA GLY A 237 -19.29 15.66 11.21
C GLY A 237 -17.98 16.14 10.57
N GLU A 238 -16.85 15.46 10.81
CA GLU A 238 -15.56 15.80 10.19
C GLU A 238 -15.41 15.12 8.82
N ASP A 239 -14.89 15.87 7.84
CA ASP A 239 -14.56 15.33 6.53
C ASP A 239 -13.33 14.39 6.64
N PRO A 240 -13.39 13.12 6.20
CA PRO A 240 -12.25 12.20 6.25
C PRO A 240 -11.01 12.69 5.48
N ASP A 241 -11.18 13.61 4.53
CA ASP A 241 -10.11 14.18 3.73
C ASP A 241 -9.57 15.51 4.28
N SER A 242 -10.08 15.96 5.43
CA SER A 242 -9.62 17.19 6.07
C SER A 242 -8.22 17.06 6.67
N ALA A 243 -7.55 18.19 6.88
CA ALA A 243 -6.25 18.22 7.58
C ALA A 243 -6.36 17.72 9.03
N LEU A 244 -7.50 17.96 9.70
CA LEU A 244 -7.74 17.46 11.06
C LEU A 244 -7.89 15.94 11.07
N SER A 245 -8.62 15.38 10.10
CA SER A 245 -8.72 13.94 9.88
C SER A 245 -7.37 13.30 9.57
N ALA A 246 -6.53 13.94 8.76
CA ALA A 246 -5.18 13.46 8.49
C ALA A 246 -4.33 13.36 9.78
N ILE A 247 -4.38 14.39 10.63
CA ILE A 247 -3.69 14.40 11.92
C ILE A 247 -4.24 13.32 12.87
N ALA A 248 -5.56 13.17 12.96
CA ALA A 248 -6.22 12.14 13.77
C ALA A 248 -5.80 10.73 13.32
N ARG A 249 -5.81 10.45 12.01
CA ARG A 249 -5.33 9.18 11.45
C ARG A 249 -3.88 8.90 11.82
N GLN A 250 -3.01 9.90 11.72
CA GLN A 250 -1.60 9.74 12.08
C GLN A 250 -1.41 9.35 13.55
N ARG A 251 -2.19 9.94 14.46
CA ARG A 251 -2.15 9.59 15.89
C ARG A 251 -2.72 8.20 16.19
N VAL A 252 -3.73 7.77 15.43
CA VAL A 252 -4.42 6.49 15.64
C VAL A 252 -3.75 5.31 14.94
N ALA A 253 -3.00 5.52 13.86
CA ALA A 253 -2.35 4.45 13.10
C ALA A 253 -1.53 3.46 13.98
N PRO A 254 -0.75 3.92 14.99
CA PRO A 254 -0.08 3.00 15.92
C PRO A 254 -1.03 2.13 16.73
N THR A 255 -2.21 2.63 17.10
CA THR A 255 -3.24 1.85 17.79
C THR A 255 -3.78 0.75 16.89
N ILE A 256 -4.10 1.05 15.63
CA ILE A 256 -4.56 0.04 14.65
C ILE A 256 -3.52 -1.07 14.47
N ALA A 257 -2.24 -0.71 14.33
CA ALA A 257 -1.15 -1.65 14.21
C ALA A 257 -0.99 -2.52 15.47
N ARG A 258 -1.08 -1.94 16.68
CA ARG A 258 -1.01 -2.69 17.95
C ARG A 258 -2.16 -3.69 18.10
N VAL A 259 -3.39 -3.28 17.78
CA VAL A 259 -4.58 -4.15 17.80
C VAL A 259 -4.37 -5.32 16.85
N THR A 260 -4.00 -5.03 15.60
CA THR A 260 -3.78 -6.06 14.57
C THR A 260 -2.64 -7.01 14.96
N ALA A 261 -1.56 -6.49 15.54
CA ALA A 261 -0.44 -7.31 16.02
C ALA A 261 -0.81 -8.19 17.23
N ALA A 262 -1.72 -7.74 18.09
CA ALA A 262 -2.25 -8.57 19.18
C ALA A 262 -3.08 -9.74 18.65
N LEU A 263 -3.97 -9.46 17.67
CA LEU A 263 -4.76 -10.50 17.00
C LEU A 263 -3.88 -11.49 16.24
N TRP A 264 -2.92 -10.99 15.46
CA TRP A 264 -2.01 -11.84 14.68
C TRP A 264 -1.16 -12.76 15.56
N ARG A 265 -0.68 -12.29 16.72
CA ARG A 265 0.05 -13.14 17.68
C ARG A 265 -0.81 -14.24 18.30
N ALA A 266 -2.12 -14.03 18.42
CA ALA A 266 -3.03 -15.01 19.01
C ALA A 266 -3.56 -16.01 17.97
N ALA A 267 -3.83 -15.55 16.75
CA ALA A 267 -4.56 -16.32 15.73
C ALA A 267 -3.70 -16.73 14.53
N GLY A 268 -2.46 -16.24 14.42
CA GLY A 268 -1.67 -16.34 13.19
C GLY A 268 -2.38 -15.65 12.01
N GLY A 269 -1.95 -15.96 10.80
CA GLY A 269 -2.60 -15.47 9.57
C GLY A 269 -1.77 -14.49 8.76
N THR A 270 -2.42 -13.86 7.79
CA THR A 270 -1.85 -12.86 6.90
C THR A 270 -2.53 -11.51 7.10
N VAL A 271 -1.74 -10.45 7.29
CA VAL A 271 -2.27 -9.09 7.43
C VAL A 271 -2.23 -8.39 6.08
N VAL A 272 -3.34 -7.75 5.71
CA VAL A 272 -3.49 -6.99 4.46
C VAL A 272 -3.94 -5.56 4.80
N ASP A 273 -3.28 -4.56 4.22
CA ASP A 273 -3.68 -3.16 4.36
C ASP A 273 -4.85 -2.79 3.44
N GLU A 274 -5.40 -1.58 3.61
CA GLU A 274 -6.48 -1.07 2.77
C GLU A 274 -6.07 -0.80 1.32
N GLY A 275 -4.77 -0.81 1.01
CA GLY A 275 -4.26 -0.80 -0.35
C GLY A 275 -4.28 -2.19 -1.00
N GLY A 276 -4.73 -3.24 -0.31
CA GLY A 276 -4.73 -4.60 -0.84
C GLY A 276 -3.36 -5.28 -0.79
N PHE A 277 -2.46 -4.77 0.05
CA PHE A 277 -1.09 -5.26 0.13
C PHE A 277 -0.81 -6.04 1.42
N VAL A 278 0.00 -7.10 1.33
CA VAL A 278 0.45 -7.85 2.52
C VAL A 278 1.37 -6.99 3.37
N VAL A 279 1.09 -6.92 4.67
CA VAL A 279 1.89 -6.23 5.68
C VAL A 279 2.65 -7.28 6.49
N GLU A 280 3.97 -7.28 6.33
CA GLU A 280 4.85 -8.21 7.02
C GLU A 280 4.91 -7.94 8.55
N PRO A 281 5.20 -8.94 9.40
CA PRO A 281 5.26 -8.75 10.85
C PRO A 281 6.24 -7.66 11.31
N ALA A 282 7.38 -7.52 10.61
CA ALA A 282 8.35 -6.46 10.88
C ALA A 282 7.80 -5.07 10.51
N GLU A 283 7.04 -4.96 9.43
CA GLU A 283 6.36 -3.72 9.04
C GLU A 283 5.26 -3.36 10.06
N LEU A 284 4.45 -4.35 10.45
CA LEU A 284 3.41 -4.19 11.46
C LEU A 284 3.97 -3.69 12.80
N THR A 285 5.12 -4.24 13.20
CA THR A 285 5.83 -3.83 14.42
C THR A 285 6.32 -2.38 14.32
N ARG A 286 6.86 -1.96 13.16
CA ARG A 286 7.25 -0.56 12.93
C ARG A 286 6.05 0.38 13.01
N ARG A 287 4.92 0.03 12.37
CA ARG A 287 3.69 0.84 12.40
C ARG A 287 3.11 0.99 13.82
N ALA A 288 3.36 0.04 14.72
CA ALA A 288 2.89 0.08 16.11
C ALA A 288 3.62 1.11 17.00
N VAL A 289 4.75 1.64 16.55
CA VAL A 289 5.54 2.66 17.23
C VAL A 289 5.15 4.05 16.67
N PRO A 290 4.81 5.03 17.53
CA PRO A 290 4.57 6.40 17.06
C PRO A 290 5.79 6.96 16.31
N PRO A 291 5.61 7.71 15.21
CA PRO A 291 6.70 8.43 14.59
C PRO A 291 7.33 9.39 15.61
N ARG A 292 8.66 9.41 15.69
CA ARG A 292 9.42 10.31 16.56
C ARG A 292 9.43 11.73 16.00
#